data_AF-A0AAD2G9H0-F1
#
_entry.id   AF-A0AAD2G9H0-F1
#
_cell.length_a   1.000
_cell.length_b   1.000
_cell.length_c   1.000
_cell.angle_alpha   90.00
_cell.angle_beta   90.00
_cell.angle_gamma   90.00
#
_symmetry.space_group_name_H-M   'P 1'
#
loop_
_entity.id
_entity.type
_entity.pdbx_description
1 polymer ?
#
loop_
_entity_poly.entity_id
_entity_poly.type
_entity_poly.pdbx_seq_one_letter_code
_entity_poly.pdbx_strand_id
1 'polypeptide(L)'
;MAASHLKQRPSMQQSALSTPVSNGEGVYNAKGSRKGCPTSCISKIEQIKCGGKPIVSGIDRVVFGTQPAAELVSIFGMRPPRYLFYMMSGIVCDIIQFLMDVCLHVVLEIKDASVCWSLGFFLSIVFRHTSHRYLVFGDYVGGYWKSLGRMYVGYSIIISLSTLFNVIMTKWAGLPHYVAWIVTLLWTGIVNYFILKKIWSFGGKQANTEATSAGTSNGDMTEAEIEVDEEAELVLDE
;
A
#
# COMPACT_ATOMS: atom_id res chain seq x y z
N MET A 1 -36.13 47.10 16.07
CA MET A 1 -34.69 46.84 16.32
C MET A 1 -34.50 45.34 16.45
N ALA A 2 -34.07 44.68 15.37
CA ALA A 2 -33.65 43.28 15.39
C ALA A 2 -32.54 43.15 14.34
N ALA A 3 -31.30 43.05 14.81
CA ALA A 3 -30.11 42.96 13.97
C ALA A 3 -29.75 41.49 13.76
N SER A 4 -29.98 41.00 12.54
CA SER A 4 -29.62 39.67 12.07
C SER A 4 -28.15 39.64 11.64
N HIS A 5 -27.31 38.95 12.42
CA HIS A 5 -25.91 38.67 12.09
C HIS A 5 -25.83 37.44 11.16
N LEU A 6 -25.70 37.69 9.84
CA LEU A 6 -25.38 36.65 8.86
C LEU A 6 -23.87 36.38 8.86
N LYS A 7 -23.49 35.19 9.32
CA LYS A 7 -22.12 34.68 9.32
C LYS A 7 -21.77 34.19 7.91
N GLN A 8 -21.07 35.02 7.13
CA GLN A 8 -20.53 34.66 5.81
C GLN A 8 -19.54 33.49 5.94
N ARG A 9 -19.77 32.42 5.16
CA ARG A 9 -18.82 31.33 4.96
C ARG A 9 -17.76 31.76 3.93
N PRO A 10 -16.47 31.53 4.16
CA PRO A 10 -15.44 31.77 3.15
C PRO A 10 -15.53 30.71 2.04
N SER A 11 -15.59 31.18 0.80
CA SER A 11 -15.46 30.37 -0.40
C SER A 11 -14.03 29.85 -0.51
N MET A 12 -13.85 28.53 -0.49
CA MET A 12 -12.60 27.91 -0.91
C MET A 12 -12.46 28.07 -2.43
N GLN A 13 -11.72 29.10 -2.86
CA GLN A 13 -11.14 29.11 -4.20
C GLN A 13 -10.12 27.98 -4.29
N GLN A 14 -10.50 26.92 -4.98
CA GLN A 14 -9.61 25.84 -5.42
C GLN A 14 -8.74 26.40 -6.55
N SER A 15 -7.66 27.11 -6.21
CA SER A 15 -6.62 27.46 -7.17
C SER A 15 -5.91 26.17 -7.59
N ALA A 16 -6.34 25.63 -8.72
CA ALA A 16 -5.64 24.60 -9.47
C ALA A 16 -4.34 25.20 -10.01
N LEU A 17 -3.31 25.28 -9.17
CA LEU A 17 -1.95 25.52 -9.59
C LEU A 17 -1.42 24.23 -10.21
N SER A 18 -1.77 24.03 -11.48
CA SER A 18 -1.11 23.06 -12.36
C SER A 18 0.32 23.51 -12.57
N THR A 19 1.23 23.06 -11.72
CA THR A 19 2.65 23.13 -12.03
C THR A 19 2.89 22.28 -13.28
N PRO A 20 3.49 22.84 -14.35
CA PRO A 20 3.95 22.02 -15.45
C PRO A 20 4.97 21.04 -14.86
N VAL A 21 4.64 19.75 -14.94
CA VAL A 21 5.62 18.68 -14.77
C VAL A 21 6.63 18.89 -15.87
N SER A 22 7.71 19.60 -15.54
CA SER A 22 8.90 19.67 -16.36
C SER A 22 9.34 18.22 -16.53
N ASN A 23 9.09 17.67 -17.72
CA ASN A 23 9.72 16.46 -18.20
C ASN A 23 11.22 16.76 -18.25
N GLY A 24 11.86 16.70 -17.09
CA GLY A 24 13.29 16.56 -17.00
C GLY A 24 13.62 15.23 -17.65
N GLU A 25 13.85 15.28 -18.96
CA GLU A 25 14.63 14.28 -19.68
C GLU A 25 16.02 14.29 -19.05
N GLY A 26 16.12 13.70 -17.86
CA GLY A 26 17.38 13.25 -17.31
C GLY A 26 17.91 12.26 -18.34
N VAL A 27 18.86 12.73 -19.15
CA VAL A 27 19.64 11.92 -20.06
C VAL A 27 20.44 10.96 -19.18
N TYR A 28 19.81 9.87 -18.76
CA TYR A 28 20.48 8.73 -18.17
C TYR A 28 21.33 8.12 -19.27
N ASN A 29 22.58 8.56 -19.35
CA ASN A 29 23.56 8.12 -20.32
C ASN A 29 23.97 6.68 -19.95
N ALA A 30 23.12 5.71 -20.28
CA ALA A 30 23.29 4.29 -19.98
C ALA A 30 24.34 3.61 -20.89
N LYS A 31 25.49 4.26 -21.11
CA LYS A 31 26.64 3.71 -21.86
C LYS A 31 27.64 2.99 -20.96
N GLY A 32 27.18 2.43 -19.83
CA GLY A 32 27.95 1.47 -19.05
C GLY A 32 27.66 0.05 -19.52
N SER A 33 28.47 -0.46 -20.44
CA SER A 33 28.39 -1.85 -20.95
C SER A 33 28.69 -2.85 -19.82
N ARG A 34 27.69 -3.19 -19.01
CA ARG A 34 27.79 -4.27 -18.02
C ARG A 34 27.64 -5.61 -18.74
N LYS A 35 28.76 -6.18 -19.17
CA LYS A 35 28.82 -7.53 -19.72
C LYS A 35 28.65 -8.54 -18.57
N GLY A 36 27.54 -9.29 -18.57
CA GLY A 36 27.43 -10.55 -17.80
C GLY A 36 26.33 -10.67 -16.73
N CYS A 37 25.34 -9.79 -16.67
CA CYS A 37 24.23 -9.89 -15.69
C CYS A 37 23.01 -10.65 -16.26
N PRO A 38 22.13 -11.26 -15.44
CA PRO A 38 20.94 -12.03 -15.86
C PRO A 38 19.81 -11.17 -16.47
N THR A 39 20.16 -10.18 -17.29
CA THR A 39 19.23 -9.37 -18.09
C THR A 39 18.65 -10.12 -19.29
N SER A 40 19.15 -11.34 -19.58
CA SER A 40 18.76 -12.13 -20.75
C SER A 40 17.25 -12.37 -20.84
N CYS A 41 16.59 -12.74 -19.73
CA CYS A 41 15.14 -13.01 -19.75
C CYS A 41 14.29 -11.73 -19.87
N ILE A 42 14.68 -10.64 -19.20
CA ILE A 42 13.94 -9.37 -19.25
C ILE A 42 14.03 -8.75 -20.65
N SER A 43 15.21 -8.84 -21.28
CA SER A 43 15.41 -8.32 -22.64
C SER A 43 14.50 -8.99 -23.68
N LYS A 44 14.10 -10.25 -23.47
CA LYS A 44 13.18 -10.96 -24.37
C LYS A 44 11.75 -10.43 -24.27
N ILE A 45 11.31 -9.98 -23.10
CA ILE A 45 9.94 -9.48 -22.89
C ILE A 45 9.76 -8.12 -23.60
N GLU A 46 10.76 -7.24 -23.53
CA GLU A 46 10.71 -5.93 -24.19
C GLU A 46 10.76 -6.00 -25.73
N GLN A 47 11.25 -7.11 -26.28
CA GLN A 47 11.29 -7.34 -27.73
C GLN A 47 9.94 -7.72 -28.32
N ILE A 48 8.94 -8.06 -27.49
CA ILE A 48 7.59 -8.36 -27.98
C ILE A 48 6.93 -7.03 -28.37
N LYS A 49 6.81 -6.81 -29.68
CA LYS A 49 6.19 -5.63 -30.27
C LYS A 49 4.81 -5.97 -30.80
N CYS A 50 3.83 -5.11 -30.51
CA CYS A 50 2.51 -5.16 -31.12
C CYS A 50 2.27 -3.81 -31.82
N GLY A 51 2.05 -3.83 -33.14
CA GLY A 51 1.89 -2.59 -33.92
C GLY A 51 3.12 -1.67 -33.89
N GLY A 52 4.33 -2.23 -33.83
CA GLY A 52 5.59 -1.47 -33.81
C GLY A 52 5.95 -0.82 -32.46
N LYS A 53 5.07 -0.89 -31.45
CA LYS A 53 5.34 -0.41 -30.09
C LYS A 53 5.64 -1.59 -29.15
N PRO A 54 6.55 -1.45 -28.18
CA PRO A 54 6.76 -2.48 -27.16
C PRO A 54 5.50 -2.66 -26.32
N ILE A 55 5.12 -3.90 -26.02
CA ILE A 55 3.93 -4.19 -25.20
C ILE A 55 4.12 -3.67 -23.78
N VAL A 56 5.30 -3.89 -23.20
CA VAL A 56 5.66 -3.39 -21.87
C VAL A 56 7.00 -2.69 -21.95
N SER A 57 7.10 -1.50 -21.37
CA SER A 57 8.34 -0.72 -21.30
C SER A 57 8.63 -0.30 -19.86
N GLY A 58 9.90 -0.27 -19.47
CA GLY A 58 10.34 0.31 -18.19
C GLY A 58 10.41 -0.69 -17.03
N ILE A 59 10.25 -1.99 -17.28
CA ILE A 59 10.41 -3.05 -16.26
C ILE A 59 11.85 -3.07 -15.75
N ASP A 60 12.83 -2.88 -16.64
CA ASP A 60 14.25 -2.80 -16.30
C ASP A 60 14.52 -1.77 -15.20
N ARG A 61 13.87 -0.60 -15.30
CA ARG A 61 14.01 0.50 -14.34
C ARG A 61 13.35 0.20 -13.00
N VAL A 62 12.35 -0.67 -12.96
CA VAL A 62 11.72 -1.12 -11.70
C VAL A 62 12.62 -2.13 -10.99
N VAL A 63 13.19 -3.07 -11.74
CA VAL A 63 14.03 -4.14 -11.17
C VAL A 63 15.37 -3.59 -10.67
N PHE A 64 15.94 -2.63 -11.39
CA PHE A 64 17.27 -2.08 -11.07
C PHE A 64 17.25 -0.66 -10.49
N GLY A 65 16.08 -0.02 -10.42
CA GLY A 65 15.93 1.35 -9.91
C GLY A 65 15.17 1.40 -8.59
N THR A 66 15.03 2.63 -8.08
CA THR A 66 14.32 2.93 -6.81
C THR A 66 12.89 3.45 -7.04
N GLN A 67 12.49 3.66 -8.30
CA GLN A 67 11.19 4.20 -8.63
C GLN A 67 10.13 3.11 -8.73
N PRO A 68 8.87 3.39 -8.31
CA PRO A 68 7.82 2.40 -8.31
C PRO A 68 7.37 2.00 -9.71
N ALA A 69 6.96 0.75 -9.88
CA ALA A 69 6.43 0.23 -11.14
C ALA A 69 5.27 1.06 -11.69
N ALA A 70 4.41 1.57 -10.80
CA ALA A 70 3.28 2.42 -11.16
C ALA A 70 3.63 3.70 -11.93
N GLU A 71 4.87 4.19 -11.82
CA GLU A 71 5.31 5.42 -12.48
C GLU A 71 6.13 5.15 -13.76
N LEU A 72 6.83 4.02 -13.78
CA LEU A 72 7.77 3.67 -14.85
C LEU A 72 7.17 2.76 -15.92
N VAL A 73 6.28 1.84 -15.53
CA VAL A 73 5.78 0.80 -16.44
C VAL A 73 4.66 1.37 -17.30
N SER A 74 4.84 1.30 -18.62
CA SER A 74 3.78 1.58 -19.60
C SER A 74 3.38 0.30 -20.31
N ILE A 75 2.07 0.10 -20.48
CA ILE A 75 1.49 -1.03 -21.19
C ILE A 75 0.82 -0.48 -22.45
N PHE A 76 1.28 -0.91 -23.63
CA PHE A 76 0.89 -0.34 -24.93
C PHE A 76 1.05 1.19 -25.04
N GLY A 77 2.03 1.76 -24.32
CA GLY A 77 2.25 3.21 -24.26
C GLY A 77 1.25 3.98 -23.39
N MET A 78 0.32 3.31 -22.73
CA MET A 78 -0.55 3.90 -21.71
C MET A 78 0.01 3.59 -20.32
N ARG A 79 -0.10 4.56 -19.41
CA ARG A 79 0.22 4.35 -17.99
C ARG A 79 -1.03 3.82 -17.29
N PRO A 80 -1.06 2.55 -16.86
CA PRO A 80 -2.23 2.02 -16.19
C PRO A 80 -2.46 2.73 -14.85
N PRO A 81 -3.72 2.86 -14.38
CA PRO A 81 -3.99 3.45 -13.08
C PRO A 81 -3.24 2.75 -11.94
N ARG A 82 -2.70 3.51 -10.99
CA ARG A 82 -1.95 2.99 -9.82
C ARG A 82 -2.70 1.89 -9.06
N TYR A 83 -4.04 1.94 -9.05
CA TYR A 83 -4.90 0.91 -8.46
C TYR A 83 -4.71 -0.48 -9.09
N LEU A 84 -4.42 -0.58 -10.40
CA LEU A 84 -4.16 -1.89 -11.03
C LEU A 84 -2.89 -2.55 -10.50
N PHE A 85 -1.81 -1.78 -10.33
CA PHE A 85 -0.59 -2.30 -9.70
C PHE A 85 -0.81 -2.70 -8.24
N TYR A 86 -1.66 -1.95 -7.52
CA TYR A 86 -2.06 -2.31 -6.18
C TYR A 86 -2.82 -3.65 -6.14
N MET A 87 -3.78 -3.87 -7.05
CA MET A 87 -4.50 -5.14 -7.16
C MET A 87 -3.58 -6.31 -7.53
N MET A 88 -2.69 -6.12 -8.51
CA MET A 88 -1.70 -7.14 -8.88
C MET A 88 -0.76 -7.48 -7.72
N SER A 89 -0.29 -6.46 -7.00
CA SER A 89 0.50 -6.66 -5.78
C SER A 89 -0.29 -7.46 -4.74
N GLY A 90 -1.58 -7.14 -4.54
CA GLY A 90 -2.47 -7.87 -3.63
C GLY A 90 -2.53 -9.35 -3.97
N ILE A 91 -2.83 -9.70 -5.23
CA ILE A 91 -2.91 -11.09 -5.70
C ILE A 91 -1.60 -11.85 -5.45
N VAL A 92 -0.46 -11.24 -5.80
CA VAL A 92 0.86 -11.85 -5.58
C VAL A 92 1.10 -12.10 -4.09
N CYS A 93 0.75 -11.13 -3.24
CA CYS A 93 0.90 -11.27 -1.79
C CYS A 93 -0.03 -12.33 -1.21
N ASP A 94 -1.25 -12.46 -1.72
CA ASP A 94 -2.21 -13.47 -1.28
C ASP A 94 -1.73 -14.89 -1.65
N ILE A 95 -1.12 -15.07 -2.83
CA ILE A 95 -0.46 -16.34 -3.20
C ILE A 95 0.69 -16.64 -2.23
N ILE A 96 1.54 -15.66 -1.91
CA ILE A 96 2.64 -15.85 -0.96
C ILE A 96 2.11 -16.20 0.44
N GLN A 97 1.07 -15.51 0.89
CA GLN A 97 0.42 -15.78 2.17
C GLN A 97 -0.13 -17.21 2.22
N PHE A 98 -0.79 -17.67 1.16
CA PHE A 98 -1.27 -19.05 1.06
C PHE A 98 -0.11 -20.05 1.13
N LEU A 99 1.00 -19.79 0.43
CA LEU A 99 2.18 -20.65 0.50
C LEU A 99 2.82 -20.66 1.91
N MET A 100 2.83 -19.53 2.60
CA MET A 100 3.29 -19.44 3.98
C MET A 100 2.41 -20.23 4.94
N ASP A 101 1.09 -20.12 4.78
CA ASP A 101 0.11 -20.87 5.57
C ASP A 101 0.28 -22.37 5.39
N VAL A 102 0.39 -22.85 4.14
CA VAL A 102 0.67 -24.27 3.84
C VAL A 102 2.02 -24.70 4.42
N CYS A 103 3.05 -23.86 4.32
CA CYS A 103 4.37 -24.15 4.89
C CYS A 103 4.32 -24.26 6.42
N LEU A 104 3.65 -23.34 7.11
CA LEU A 104 3.46 -23.37 8.56
C LEU A 104 2.70 -24.62 8.99
N HIS A 105 1.62 -24.97 8.27
CA HIS A 105 0.84 -26.16 8.55
C HIS A 105 1.68 -27.45 8.41
N VAL A 106 2.47 -27.56 7.34
CA VAL A 106 3.27 -28.76 7.06
C VAL A 106 4.52 -28.84 7.93
N VAL A 107 5.21 -27.73 8.21
CA VAL A 107 6.50 -27.73 8.91
C VAL A 107 6.35 -27.65 10.42
N LEU A 108 5.37 -26.88 10.93
CA LEU A 108 5.15 -26.70 12.37
C LEU A 108 4.00 -27.57 12.92
N GLU A 109 3.31 -28.32 12.06
CA GLU A 109 2.19 -29.20 12.41
C GLU A 109 1.10 -28.50 13.24
N ILE A 110 0.88 -27.20 13.01
CA ILE A 110 -0.16 -26.43 13.71
C ILE A 110 -1.53 -26.94 13.24
N LYS A 111 -2.27 -27.54 14.17
CA LYS A 111 -3.61 -28.12 13.92
C LYS A 111 -4.71 -27.06 13.92
N ASP A 112 -4.55 -26.00 14.70
CA ASP A 112 -5.51 -24.92 14.79
C ASP A 112 -5.41 -24.02 13.57
N ALA A 113 -6.41 -24.13 12.68
CA ALA A 113 -6.48 -23.38 11.43
C ALA A 113 -6.40 -21.85 11.67
N SER A 114 -7.04 -21.35 12.73
CA SER A 114 -7.02 -19.92 13.09
C SER A 114 -5.62 -19.43 13.50
N VAL A 115 -4.86 -20.25 14.21
CA VAL A 115 -3.49 -19.90 14.65
C VAL A 115 -2.53 -19.97 13.46
N CYS A 116 -2.63 -21.03 12.65
CA CYS A 116 -1.83 -21.15 11.42
C CYS A 116 -2.07 -19.97 10.48
N TRP A 117 -3.34 -19.65 10.23
CA TRP A 117 -3.73 -18.55 9.37
C TRP A 117 -3.28 -17.18 9.89
N SER A 118 -3.43 -16.93 11.20
CA SER A 118 -3.03 -15.64 11.79
C SER A 118 -1.51 -15.43 11.76
N LEU A 119 -0.73 -16.48 12.04
CA LEU A 119 0.73 -16.45 11.90
C LEU A 119 1.17 -16.27 10.44
N GLY A 120 0.55 -16.99 9.51
CA GLY A 120 0.80 -16.86 8.08
C GLY A 120 0.49 -15.45 7.58
N PHE A 121 -0.65 -14.89 8.00
CA PHE A 121 -1.03 -13.52 7.71
C PHE A 121 -0.02 -12.51 8.28
N PHE A 122 0.37 -12.67 9.55
CA PHE A 122 1.31 -11.76 10.22
C PHE A 122 2.68 -11.71 9.52
N LEU A 123 3.21 -12.87 9.11
CA LEU A 123 4.46 -12.97 8.35
C LEU A 123 4.31 -12.38 6.94
N SER A 124 3.15 -12.58 6.30
CA SER A 124 2.89 -12.06 4.95
C SER A 124 2.88 -10.53 4.89
N ILE A 125 2.62 -9.82 6.01
CA ILE A 125 2.63 -8.35 6.05
C ILE A 125 3.98 -7.78 5.61
N VAL A 126 5.09 -8.43 5.96
CA VAL A 126 6.44 -7.99 5.56
C VAL A 126 6.60 -8.02 4.04
N PHE A 127 6.13 -9.10 3.40
CA PHE A 127 6.13 -9.23 1.95
C PHE A 127 5.17 -8.25 1.30
N ARG A 128 3.97 -8.08 1.87
CA ARG A 128 2.98 -7.12 1.39
C ARG A 128 3.52 -5.69 1.43
N HIS A 129 4.22 -5.32 2.50
CA HIS A 129 4.86 -4.02 2.65
C HIS A 129 5.94 -3.80 1.59
N THR A 130 6.78 -4.81 1.41
CA THR A 130 7.87 -4.79 0.42
C THR A 130 7.31 -4.67 -0.99
N SER A 131 6.29 -5.45 -1.33
CA SER A 131 5.60 -5.41 -2.62
C SER A 131 4.96 -4.05 -2.89
N HIS A 132 4.27 -3.45 -1.90
CA HIS A 132 3.69 -2.11 -2.04
C HIS A 132 4.74 -1.02 -2.25
N ARG A 133 5.88 -1.13 -1.57
CA ARG A 133 7.01 -0.20 -1.74
C ARG A 133 7.54 -0.26 -3.18
N TYR A 134 7.83 -1.44 -3.71
CA TYR A 134 8.43 -1.57 -5.05
C TYR A 134 7.44 -1.41 -6.20
N LEU A 135 6.19 -1.88 -6.05
CA LEU A 135 5.22 -1.86 -7.14
C LEU A 135 4.38 -0.58 -7.20
N VAL A 136 4.00 -0.02 -6.05
CA VAL A 136 2.90 0.97 -6.00
C VAL A 136 3.37 2.36 -5.59
N PHE A 137 4.00 2.47 -4.41
CA PHE A 137 4.17 3.75 -3.72
C PHE A 137 5.61 4.29 -3.70
N GLY A 138 6.61 3.45 -3.96
CA GLY A 138 8.02 3.84 -3.93
C GLY A 138 8.59 3.93 -2.51
N ASP A 139 9.78 4.50 -2.40
CA ASP A 139 10.48 4.64 -1.12
C ASP A 139 9.73 5.56 -0.14
N TYR A 140 9.58 5.11 1.10
CA TYR A 140 8.92 5.86 2.16
C TYR A 140 9.90 6.82 2.87
N VAL A 141 9.49 8.08 3.03
CA VAL A 141 10.24 9.11 3.76
C VAL A 141 10.03 8.90 5.27
N GLY A 142 11.07 8.45 5.98
CA GLY A 142 11.00 8.16 7.43
C GLY A 142 11.55 6.81 7.84
N GLY A 143 12.11 6.04 6.91
CA GLY A 143 12.76 4.75 7.19
C GLY A 143 11.80 3.56 7.13
N TYR A 144 12.38 2.39 6.88
CA TYR A 144 11.65 1.14 6.64
C TYR A 144 10.82 0.69 7.85
N TRP A 145 11.38 0.77 9.06
CA TRP A 145 10.72 0.28 10.27
C TRP A 145 9.50 1.12 10.66
N LYS A 146 9.58 2.45 10.49
CA LYS A 146 8.43 3.34 10.77
C LYS A 146 7.29 3.11 9.79
N SER A 147 7.57 2.88 8.51
CA SER A 147 6.52 2.56 7.53
C SER A 147 5.92 1.17 7.78
N LEU A 148 6.76 0.20 8.13
CA LEU A 148 6.31 -1.16 8.45
C LEU A 148 5.40 -1.18 9.68
N GLY A 149 5.75 -0.49 10.76
CA GLY A 149 4.91 -0.40 11.96
C GLY A 149 3.54 0.23 11.69
N ARG A 150 3.49 1.32 10.92
CA ARG A 150 2.21 1.93 10.49
C ARG A 150 1.37 0.98 9.65
N MET A 151 2.02 0.15 8.85
CA MET A 151 1.34 -0.86 8.05
C MET A 151 0.71 -1.93 8.94
N TYR A 152 1.43 -2.47 9.93
CA TYR A 152 0.88 -3.42 10.89
C TYR A 152 -0.37 -2.86 11.60
N VAL A 153 -0.28 -1.65 12.16
CA VAL A 153 -1.42 -1.00 12.83
C VAL A 153 -2.61 -0.85 11.87
N GLY A 154 -2.35 -0.39 10.63
CA GLY A 154 -3.39 -0.27 9.61
C GLY A 154 -4.06 -1.60 9.28
N TYR A 155 -3.31 -2.69 9.15
CA TYR A 155 -3.87 -4.02 8.88
C TYR A 155 -4.65 -4.58 10.05
N SER A 156 -4.16 -4.42 11.29
CA SER A 156 -4.89 -4.87 12.49
C SER A 156 -6.27 -4.23 12.55
N ILE A 157 -6.36 -2.90 12.34
CA ILE A 157 -7.64 -2.17 12.31
C ILE A 157 -8.55 -2.71 11.20
N ILE A 158 -8.02 -2.93 9.99
CA ILE A 158 -8.81 -3.41 8.86
C ILE A 158 -9.36 -4.82 9.11
N ILE A 159 -8.58 -5.70 9.73
CA ILE A 159 -9.03 -7.06 10.08
C ILE A 159 -10.17 -6.99 11.09
N SER A 160 -10.00 -6.23 12.18
CA SER A 160 -11.05 -6.08 13.19
C SER A 160 -12.34 -5.51 12.58
N LEU A 161 -12.23 -4.49 11.73
CA LEU A 161 -13.37 -3.93 10.99
C LEU A 161 -14.01 -4.94 10.03
N SER A 162 -13.20 -5.75 9.35
CA SER A 162 -13.66 -6.81 8.45
C SER A 162 -14.47 -7.86 9.21
N THR A 163 -13.98 -8.31 10.36
CA THR A 163 -14.65 -9.29 11.21
C THR A 163 -15.99 -8.73 11.72
N LEU A 164 -15.98 -7.50 12.24
CA LEU A 164 -17.20 -6.83 12.71
C LEU A 164 -18.23 -6.68 11.58
N PHE A 165 -17.80 -6.24 10.40
CA PHE A 165 -18.68 -6.09 9.24
C PHE A 165 -19.26 -7.43 8.79
N ASN A 166 -18.46 -8.51 8.79
CA ASN A 166 -18.93 -9.85 8.44
C ASN A 166 -19.97 -10.37 9.45
N VAL A 167 -19.79 -10.11 10.74
CA VAL A 167 -20.77 -10.45 11.79
C VAL A 167 -22.08 -9.68 11.58
N ILE A 168 -22.01 -8.37 11.31
CA ILE A 168 -23.20 -7.54 11.04
C ILE A 168 -23.95 -8.08 9.81
N MET A 169 -23.25 -8.36 8.71
CA MET A 169 -23.87 -8.83 7.47
C MET A 169 -24.53 -10.21 7.62
N THR A 170 -23.90 -11.13 8.35
CA THR A 170 -24.43 -12.49 8.55
C THR A 170 -25.55 -12.53 9.57
N LYS A 171 -25.44 -11.83 10.71
CA LYS A 171 -26.44 -11.85 11.78
C LYS A 171 -27.61 -10.89 11.53
N TRP A 172 -27.38 -9.70 10.98
CA TRP A 172 -28.43 -8.68 10.86
C TRP A 172 -29.07 -8.64 9.47
N ALA A 173 -28.29 -8.81 8.40
CA ALA A 173 -28.82 -8.77 7.04
C ALA A 173 -29.31 -10.13 6.53
N GLY A 174 -29.02 -11.22 7.25
CA GLY A 174 -29.41 -12.59 6.87
C GLY A 174 -28.80 -13.04 5.54
N LEU A 175 -27.69 -12.42 5.12
CA LEU A 175 -27.05 -12.74 3.84
C LEU A 175 -26.32 -14.08 3.93
N PRO A 176 -26.33 -14.89 2.85
CA PRO A 176 -25.57 -16.12 2.81
C PRO A 176 -24.07 -15.83 2.97
N HIS A 177 -23.39 -16.66 3.75
CA HIS A 177 -22.01 -16.47 4.19
C HIS A 177 -21.05 -16.12 3.04
N TYR A 178 -21.14 -16.82 1.90
CA TYR A 178 -20.29 -16.57 0.74
C TYR A 178 -20.46 -15.18 0.12
N VAL A 179 -21.69 -14.65 0.09
CA VAL A 179 -21.96 -13.30 -0.46
C VAL A 179 -21.44 -12.25 0.51
N ALA A 180 -21.68 -12.42 1.82
CA ALA A 180 -21.13 -11.55 2.85
C ALA A 180 -19.59 -11.52 2.79
N TRP A 181 -18.95 -12.66 2.58
CA TRP A 181 -17.50 -12.77 2.44
C TRP A 181 -16.96 -12.02 1.21
N ILE A 182 -17.54 -12.20 0.02
CA ILE A 182 -17.11 -11.49 -1.19
C ILE A 182 -17.29 -9.97 -1.04
N VAL A 183 -18.43 -9.53 -0.50
CA VAL A 183 -18.69 -8.10 -0.28
C VAL A 183 -17.71 -7.52 0.73
N THR A 184 -17.40 -8.27 1.79
CA THR A 184 -16.42 -7.86 2.80
C THR A 184 -15.02 -7.75 2.20
N LEU A 185 -14.58 -8.70 1.38
CA LEU A 185 -13.30 -8.63 0.67
C LEU A 185 -13.21 -7.42 -0.27
N LEU A 186 -14.25 -7.18 -1.05
CA LEU A 186 -14.29 -6.04 -1.97
C LEU A 186 -14.25 -4.70 -1.21
N TRP A 187 -15.06 -4.58 -0.15
CA TRP A 187 -15.14 -3.40 0.70
C TRP A 187 -13.81 -3.13 1.41
N THR A 188 -13.25 -4.13 2.09
CA THR A 188 -11.98 -4.02 2.81
C THR A 188 -10.82 -3.70 1.87
N GLY A 189 -10.81 -4.24 0.66
CA GLY A 189 -9.82 -3.88 -0.37
C GLY A 189 -9.87 -2.40 -0.76
N ILE A 190 -11.07 -1.84 -0.94
CA ILE A 190 -11.26 -0.40 -1.24
C ILE A 190 -10.80 0.46 -0.06
N VAL A 191 -11.25 0.14 1.15
CA VAL A 191 -10.89 0.88 2.37
C VAL A 191 -9.38 0.82 2.62
N ASN A 192 -8.76 -0.35 2.46
CA ASN A 192 -7.32 -0.55 2.61
C ASN A 192 -6.52 0.33 1.65
N TYR A 193 -6.94 0.41 0.37
CA TYR A 193 -6.31 1.30 -0.59
C TYR A 193 -6.35 2.78 -0.14
N PHE A 194 -7.48 3.25 0.37
CA PHE A 194 -7.61 4.63 0.85
C PHE A 194 -6.77 4.91 2.09
N ILE A 195 -6.76 4.00 3.06
CA ILE A 195 -5.95 4.11 4.29
C ILE A 195 -4.46 4.16 3.91
N LEU A 196 -3.98 3.23 3.08
CA LEU A 196 -2.60 3.20 2.63
C LEU A 196 -2.22 4.48 1.87
N LYS A 197 -3.10 4.95 0.97
CA LYS A 197 -2.89 6.20 0.23
C LYS A 197 -2.75 7.39 1.19
N LYS A 198 -3.54 7.45 2.26
CA LYS A 198 -3.45 8.49 3.29
C LYS A 198 -2.16 8.37 4.10
N ILE A 199 -1.84 7.18 4.61
CA ILE A 199 -0.62 6.91 5.39
C ILE A 199 0.63 7.33 4.61
N TRP A 200 0.72 6.97 3.33
CA TRP A 200 1.85 7.34 2.48
C TRP A 200 1.91 8.84 2.17
N SER A 201 0.75 9.49 2.00
CA SER A 201 0.68 10.92 1.72
C SER A 201 1.07 11.80 2.91
N PHE A 202 0.89 11.35 4.15
CA PHE A 202 1.22 12.14 5.35
C PHE A 202 2.72 12.23 5.62
N GLY A 203 3.52 11.23 5.20
CA GLY A 203 4.96 11.21 5.44
C GLY A 203 5.75 12.32 4.71
N GLY A 204 5.23 12.87 3.62
CA GLY A 204 5.95 13.85 2.78
C GLY A 204 5.90 15.29 3.28
N LYS A 205 5.02 15.66 4.22
CA LYS A 205 4.84 17.07 4.63
C LYS A 205 5.78 17.54 5.73
N GLN A 206 6.38 16.65 6.52
CA GLN A 206 7.14 17.06 7.70
C GLN A 206 8.59 17.48 7.40
N ALA A 207 9.17 17.09 6.26
CA ALA A 207 10.56 17.41 5.92
C ALA A 207 10.82 18.90 5.64
N ASN A 208 9.80 19.70 5.30
CA ASN A 208 9.97 21.13 5.03
C ASN A 208 9.74 22.03 6.26
N THR A 209 9.10 21.51 7.32
CA THR A 209 8.83 22.30 8.53
C THR A 209 10.06 22.29 9.46
N GLU A 210 10.77 21.17 9.57
CA GLU A 210 11.98 21.08 10.41
C GLU A 210 13.18 21.87 9.85
N ALA A 211 13.27 22.07 8.53
CA ALA A 211 14.28 22.95 7.93
C ALA A 211 14.06 24.43 8.27
N THR A 212 12.86 24.82 8.72
CA THR A 212 12.55 26.20 9.14
C THR A 212 12.64 26.36 10.67
N SER A 213 12.64 25.27 11.45
CA SER A 213 12.68 25.30 12.92
C SER A 213 14.00 24.84 13.54
N ALA A 214 15.05 24.60 12.74
CA ALA A 214 16.44 24.39 13.21
C ALA A 214 17.10 25.68 13.76
N GLY A 215 16.33 26.46 14.52
CA GLY A 215 16.74 27.71 15.14
C GLY A 215 16.05 27.94 16.49
N THR A 216 15.71 26.91 17.26
CA THR A 216 15.54 27.01 18.72
C THR A 216 15.62 25.60 19.33
N SER A 217 16.80 25.26 19.84
CA SER A 217 17.00 24.15 20.79
C SER A 217 16.29 24.47 22.10
N ASN A 218 15.43 23.58 22.57
CA ASN A 218 15.57 22.96 23.90
C ASN A 218 14.55 21.83 24.04
N GLY A 219 15.02 20.74 24.64
CA GLY A 219 14.35 19.45 24.63
C GLY A 219 13.05 19.42 25.43
N ASP A 220 12.17 18.51 25.00
CA ASP A 220 11.44 17.70 25.94
C ASP A 220 11.02 16.40 25.27
N MET A 221 11.12 15.32 26.02
CA MET A 221 10.97 13.93 25.62
C MET A 221 9.53 13.54 25.95
N THR A 222 8.69 13.28 24.94
CA THR A 222 7.39 12.64 25.17
C THR A 222 7.23 11.43 24.27
N GLU A 223 7.29 10.27 24.94
CA GLU A 223 6.67 9.02 24.53
C GLU A 223 5.23 9.27 24.07
N ALA A 224 4.94 8.93 22.82
CA ALA A 224 3.58 8.67 22.41
C ALA A 224 3.36 7.16 22.58
N GLU A 225 2.89 6.77 23.76
CA GLU A 225 2.21 5.50 23.96
C GLU A 225 1.03 5.44 23.00
N ILE A 226 1.07 4.49 22.07
CA ILE A 226 -0.11 4.07 21.33
C ILE A 226 -0.68 2.92 22.14
N GLU A 227 -1.58 3.28 23.05
CA GLU A 227 -2.50 2.36 23.72
C GLU A 227 -3.38 1.75 22.64
N VAL A 228 -3.09 0.52 22.25
CA VAL A 228 -3.97 -0.29 21.39
C VAL A 228 -4.75 -1.15 22.35
N ASP A 229 -6.02 -0.79 22.56
CA ASP A 229 -6.98 -1.54 23.37
C ASP A 229 -6.96 -3.02 22.99
N GLU A 230 -6.51 -3.83 23.94
CA GLU A 230 -6.47 -5.29 23.94
C GLU A 230 -7.86 -5.83 24.33
N GLU A 231 -8.87 -5.60 23.48
CA GLU A 231 -10.19 -6.25 23.61
C GLU A 231 -10.57 -6.96 22.31
N ALA A 232 -10.02 -8.15 22.12
CA ALA A 232 -10.54 -9.15 21.19
C ALA A 232 -10.25 -10.56 21.69
N GLU A 233 -10.58 -10.82 22.95
CA GLU A 233 -10.84 -12.18 23.45
C GLU A 233 -12.36 -12.43 23.35
N LEU A 234 -12.73 -13.68 23.06
CA LEU A 234 -14.10 -14.22 22.91
C LEU A 234 -14.85 -13.89 21.61
N VAL A 235 -14.91 -14.88 20.71
CA VAL A 235 -16.12 -15.67 20.38
C VAL A 235 -15.80 -16.49 19.13
N LEU A 236 -15.34 -17.73 19.31
CA LEU A 236 -15.44 -18.81 18.33
C LEU A 236 -15.59 -20.13 19.09
N ASP A 237 -16.79 -20.38 19.61
CA ASP A 237 -17.33 -21.71 19.88
C ASP A 237 -18.84 -21.64 19.62
N GLU A 238 -19.24 -22.02 18.40
CA GLU A 238 -20.53 -22.65 18.03
C GLU A 238 -20.53 -23.03 16.54
#